data_AF-A0A9N8ZZM3-F1
#
_entry.id   AF-A0A9N8ZZM3-F1
#
_cell.length_a   1.000
_cell.length_b   1.000
_cell.length_c   1.000
_cell.angle_alpha   90.00
_cell.angle_beta   90.00
_cell.angle_gamma   90.00
#
_symmetry.space_group_name_H-M   'P 1'
#
loop_
_entity.id
_entity.type
_entity.pdbx_description
1 polymer ?
#
loop_
_entity_poly.entity_id
_entity_poly.type
_entity_poly.pdbx_seq_one_letter_code
_entity_poly.pdbx_strand_id
1 'polypeptide(L)'
;MLEEKIILNIGGIKYETLRSTLTAQPETLLGTIFQNQSEYIKNSVNGNEYFFNRNGKAFYYIMEFYRTGKLLWSVETDASKVTYQQLKEELDYFKINKSKTFSSMASETVKSTIDRFISHLEKLIIDHYIGFENKISLLVRNNRLISDSRLGQFKDCAFDILSNIGGQIGKRLVETFSELELKWEYQRHGYSLIKIDITFSSPVEKLLKFECDQAHIIFPQVPINTSEEKIILNVGGKKYETFQSTLIAQPETFLGVMFQDRNTCMRHPINGNEYFFDRNSEAFYYIMEFYRTGKLTLPIISGQVTHRQLEEELDYFQIPFNKSTVLCSLALETVRQKVSDIILAFEELVIRCCNYLKNDIQLEIKRNYVHIIEKGHNYLEDLHIFCLPKFTGSYYSTLDNMDKHIGDHLVEVFSDLGLTWKFSRAQDNSLYISISFNNVYNILNER
;
A
#
# COMPACT_ATOMS: atom_id res chain seq x y z
N MET A 1 -38.46 5.48 -7.88
CA MET A 1 -38.96 4.90 -6.62
C MET A 1 -37.79 4.82 -5.68
N LEU A 2 -37.93 5.29 -4.44
CA LEU A 2 -36.89 5.15 -3.42
C LEU A 2 -36.60 3.65 -3.23
N GLU A 3 -35.35 3.27 -3.37
CA GLU A 3 -34.91 1.88 -3.16
C GLU A 3 -35.14 1.50 -1.69
N GLU A 4 -35.78 0.35 -1.47
CA GLU A 4 -36.10 -0.10 -0.11
C GLU A 4 -34.85 -0.65 0.59
N LYS A 5 -34.47 0.01 1.67
CA LYS A 5 -33.40 -0.44 2.57
C LYS A 5 -33.90 -1.56 3.48
N ILE A 6 -33.12 -2.63 3.55
CA ILE A 6 -33.37 -3.83 4.35
C ILE A 6 -32.27 -3.99 5.39
N ILE A 7 -32.66 -4.33 6.61
CA ILE A 7 -31.75 -4.72 7.69
C ILE A 7 -31.92 -6.22 7.94
N LEU A 8 -30.86 -6.99 7.71
CA LEU A 8 -30.80 -8.41 8.02
C LEU A 8 -30.07 -8.58 9.36
N ASN A 9 -30.80 -8.97 10.40
CA ASN A 9 -30.23 -9.24 11.72
C ASN A 9 -29.93 -10.74 11.85
N ILE A 10 -28.67 -11.11 11.67
CA ILE A 10 -28.21 -12.49 11.61
C ILE A 10 -27.51 -12.87 12.91
N GLY A 11 -28.24 -13.52 13.81
CA GLY A 11 -27.72 -13.92 15.12
C GLY A 11 -27.22 -12.74 15.97
N GLY A 12 -27.81 -11.56 15.80
CA GLY A 12 -27.44 -10.32 16.49
C GLY A 12 -26.52 -9.38 15.68
N ILE A 13 -25.96 -9.83 14.56
CA ILE A 13 -25.16 -8.98 13.66
C ILE A 13 -26.07 -8.40 12.58
N LYS A 14 -26.13 -7.07 12.50
CA LYS A 14 -26.97 -6.36 11.52
C LYS A 14 -26.19 -6.10 10.23
N TYR A 15 -26.80 -6.48 9.11
CA TYR A 15 -26.32 -6.20 7.76
C TYR A 15 -27.34 -5.30 7.06
N GLU A 16 -26.90 -4.14 6.60
CA GLU A 16 -27.75 -3.22 5.85
C GLU A 16 -27.49 -3.39 4.35
N THR A 17 -28.55 -3.51 3.56
CA THR A 17 -28.51 -3.74 2.12
C THR A 17 -29.78 -3.21 1.45
N LEU A 18 -29.87 -3.33 0.13
CA LEU A 18 -31.03 -2.96 -0.67
C LEU A 18 -31.84 -4.19 -1.06
N ARG A 19 -33.16 -3.99 -1.24
CA ARG A 19 -34.03 -5.03 -1.82
C ARG A 19 -33.49 -5.53 -3.16
N SER A 20 -33.06 -4.61 -4.02
CA SER A 20 -32.48 -4.91 -5.33
C SER A 20 -31.31 -5.90 -5.22
N THR A 21 -30.37 -5.67 -4.31
CA THR A 21 -29.21 -6.54 -4.03
C THR A 21 -29.62 -7.98 -3.72
N LEU A 22 -30.64 -8.18 -2.88
CA LEU A 22 -31.12 -9.52 -2.55
C LEU A 22 -31.88 -10.14 -3.72
N THR A 23 -32.73 -9.37 -4.39
CA THR A 23 -33.54 -9.84 -5.52
C THR A 23 -32.75 -10.08 -6.80
N ALA A 24 -31.49 -9.62 -6.87
CA ALA A 24 -30.57 -9.92 -7.98
C ALA A 24 -30.20 -11.40 -8.08
N GLN A 25 -30.38 -12.17 -7.00
CA GLN A 25 -30.16 -13.62 -6.95
C GLN A 25 -31.49 -14.34 -6.66
N PRO A 26 -32.47 -14.34 -7.61
CA PRO A 26 -33.83 -14.87 -7.43
C PRO A 26 -33.91 -16.28 -6.82
N GLU A 27 -32.97 -17.14 -7.20
CA GLU A 27 -32.93 -18.56 -6.88
C GLU A 27 -32.59 -18.86 -5.41
N THR A 28 -32.10 -17.86 -4.70
CA THR A 28 -31.68 -17.97 -3.31
C THR A 28 -32.85 -17.75 -2.34
N LEU A 29 -32.67 -18.12 -1.07
CA LEU A 29 -33.69 -17.92 -0.04
C LEU A 29 -34.08 -16.45 0.10
N LEU A 30 -33.10 -15.54 0.22
CA LEU A 30 -33.41 -14.12 0.41
C LEU A 30 -33.97 -13.51 -0.88
N GLY A 31 -33.43 -13.88 -2.05
CA GLY A 31 -34.00 -13.45 -3.33
C GLY A 31 -35.48 -13.81 -3.45
N THR A 32 -35.85 -15.05 -3.13
CA THR A 32 -37.24 -15.51 -3.17
C THR A 32 -38.12 -14.77 -2.14
N ILE A 33 -37.65 -14.59 -0.90
CA ILE A 33 -38.38 -13.89 0.17
C ILE A 33 -38.71 -12.46 -0.25
N PHE A 34 -37.71 -11.75 -0.79
CA PHE A 34 -37.81 -10.32 -1.12
C PHE A 34 -38.36 -10.02 -2.51
N GLN A 35 -38.46 -11.01 -3.41
CA GLN A 35 -39.20 -10.86 -4.67
C GLN A 35 -40.71 -11.02 -4.46
N ASN A 36 -41.14 -12.04 -3.71
CA ASN A 36 -42.54 -12.48 -3.71
C ASN A 36 -43.41 -11.84 -2.61
N GLN A 37 -42.92 -10.81 -1.91
CA GLN A 37 -43.61 -10.23 -0.74
C GLN A 37 -44.13 -11.33 0.23
N SER A 38 -43.30 -12.35 0.46
CA SER A 38 -43.68 -13.54 1.22
C SER A 38 -44.25 -13.20 2.61
N GLU A 39 -45.04 -14.08 3.22
CA GLU A 39 -45.58 -13.85 4.57
C GLU A 39 -44.50 -13.55 5.61
N TYR A 40 -43.26 -14.00 5.37
CA TYR A 40 -42.10 -13.69 6.19
C TYR A 40 -41.82 -12.18 6.29
N ILE A 41 -42.16 -11.41 5.24
CA ILE A 41 -41.99 -9.95 5.25
C ILE A 41 -42.92 -9.28 6.29
N LYS A 42 -44.05 -9.91 6.62
CA LYS A 42 -44.99 -9.41 7.64
C LYS A 42 -44.41 -9.46 9.06
N ASN A 43 -43.34 -10.22 9.28
CA ASN A 43 -42.67 -10.37 10.58
C ASN A 43 -41.48 -9.41 10.76
N SER A 44 -41.37 -8.36 9.94
CA SER A 44 -40.32 -7.36 10.09
C SER A 44 -40.43 -6.64 11.44
N VAL A 45 -39.30 -6.46 12.13
CA VAL A 45 -39.17 -5.51 13.23
C VAL A 45 -39.01 -4.11 12.62
N ASN A 46 -39.76 -3.13 13.11
CA ASN A 46 -39.74 -1.73 12.64
C ASN A 46 -40.01 -1.53 11.13
N GLY A 47 -40.64 -2.51 10.45
CA GLY A 47 -41.00 -2.40 9.04
C GLY A 47 -39.88 -2.70 8.04
N ASN A 48 -38.63 -2.90 8.47
CA ASN A 48 -37.50 -3.15 7.57
C ASN A 48 -36.38 -4.05 8.14
N GLU A 49 -36.47 -4.50 9.40
CA GLU A 49 -35.49 -5.41 10.02
C GLU A 49 -36.01 -6.84 10.08
N TYR A 50 -35.23 -7.80 9.57
CA TYR A 50 -35.58 -9.21 9.47
C TYR A 50 -34.57 -10.06 10.24
N PHE A 51 -35.04 -10.78 11.25
CA PHE A 51 -34.18 -11.57 12.13
C PHE A 51 -34.04 -13.03 11.66
N PHE A 52 -32.80 -13.49 11.56
CA PHE A 52 -32.44 -14.88 11.29
C PHE A 52 -31.52 -15.38 12.39
N ASN A 53 -31.92 -16.44 13.11
CA ASN A 53 -31.09 -17.06 14.14
C ASN A 53 -30.00 -17.95 13.51
N ARG A 54 -29.01 -17.32 12.86
CA ARG A 54 -27.94 -17.97 12.10
C ARG A 54 -26.58 -17.38 12.46
N ASN A 55 -25.50 -17.93 11.90
CA ASN A 55 -24.15 -17.44 12.16
C ASN A 55 -23.88 -16.12 11.40
N GLY A 56 -24.01 -14.99 12.10
CA GLY A 56 -23.75 -13.68 11.51
C GLY A 56 -22.36 -13.53 10.90
N LYS A 57 -21.31 -14.10 11.52
CA LYS A 57 -19.94 -14.01 10.98
C LYS A 57 -19.82 -14.75 9.64
N ALA A 58 -20.44 -15.92 9.51
CA ALA A 58 -20.47 -16.67 8.25
C ALA A 58 -21.33 -15.95 7.20
N PHE A 59 -22.40 -15.29 7.64
CA PHE A 59 -23.27 -14.52 6.77
C PHE A 59 -22.57 -13.35 6.08
N TYR A 60 -21.49 -12.81 6.62
CA TYR A 60 -20.65 -11.84 5.90
C TYR A 60 -20.33 -12.30 4.47
N TYR A 61 -19.88 -13.56 4.31
CA TYR A 61 -19.53 -14.11 2.99
C TYR A 61 -20.76 -14.35 2.10
N ILE A 62 -21.90 -14.67 2.72
CA ILE A 62 -23.18 -14.79 2.04
C ILE A 62 -23.62 -13.43 1.50
N MET A 63 -23.48 -12.37 2.30
CA MET A 63 -23.83 -11.01 1.90
C MET A 63 -22.93 -10.50 0.75
N GLU A 64 -21.62 -10.76 0.81
CA GLU A 64 -20.71 -10.42 -0.28
C GLU A 64 -21.06 -11.17 -1.57
N PHE A 65 -21.59 -12.40 -1.49
CA PHE A 65 -22.12 -13.12 -2.65
C PHE A 65 -23.33 -12.39 -3.27
N TYR A 66 -24.27 -11.86 -2.49
CA TYR A 66 -25.38 -11.07 -3.06
C TYR A 66 -24.90 -9.77 -3.71
N ARG A 67 -23.88 -9.12 -3.15
CA ARG A 67 -23.31 -7.87 -3.69
C ARG A 67 -22.51 -8.07 -4.97
N THR A 68 -21.73 -9.15 -5.05
CA THR A 68 -20.71 -9.35 -6.10
C THR A 68 -20.99 -10.51 -7.05
N GLY A 69 -21.89 -11.42 -6.68
CA GLY A 69 -22.09 -12.71 -7.33
C GLY A 69 -20.98 -13.74 -7.08
N LYS A 70 -19.99 -13.43 -6.23
CA LYS A 70 -18.81 -14.27 -5.96
C LYS A 70 -18.72 -14.62 -4.47
N LEU A 71 -18.26 -15.84 -4.17
CA LEU A 71 -17.98 -16.25 -2.79
C LEU A 71 -16.52 -15.93 -2.43
N LEU A 72 -16.32 -14.89 -1.62
CA LEU A 72 -15.01 -14.38 -1.23
C LEU A 72 -14.52 -14.96 0.11
N TRP A 73 -14.39 -16.29 0.20
CA TRP A 73 -13.87 -16.97 1.41
C TRP A 73 -12.45 -17.49 1.16
N SER A 74 -11.51 -17.16 2.07
CA SER A 74 -10.09 -17.57 1.97
C SER A 74 -9.72 -18.57 3.07
N VAL A 75 -8.99 -19.60 2.68
CA VAL A 75 -8.42 -20.63 3.58
C VAL A 75 -7.09 -20.17 4.19
N GLU A 76 -6.39 -19.22 3.55
CA GLU A 76 -4.96 -18.95 3.81
C GLU A 76 -4.68 -18.07 5.03
N THR A 77 -5.69 -17.54 5.70
CA THR A 77 -5.49 -16.73 6.91
C THR A 77 -6.16 -17.37 8.11
N ASP A 78 -5.41 -17.57 9.21
CA ASP A 78 -5.95 -17.79 10.56
C ASP A 78 -6.97 -16.71 10.98
N ALA A 79 -7.10 -15.63 10.19
CA ALA A 79 -8.11 -14.59 10.29
C ALA A 79 -9.51 -14.98 9.78
N SER A 80 -9.70 -16.11 9.08
CA SER A 80 -11.05 -16.55 8.71
C SER A 80 -11.78 -16.97 9.99
N LYS A 81 -12.59 -16.08 10.57
CA LYS A 81 -13.37 -16.32 11.80
C LYS A 81 -14.45 -17.41 11.66
N VAL A 82 -14.50 -18.09 10.51
CA VAL A 82 -15.57 -19.00 10.07
C VAL A 82 -14.95 -20.20 9.36
N THR A 83 -15.26 -21.40 9.82
CA THR A 83 -14.75 -22.65 9.24
C THR A 83 -15.47 -23.01 7.93
N TYR A 84 -14.85 -23.86 7.10
CA TYR A 84 -15.48 -24.40 5.88
C TYR A 84 -16.84 -25.04 6.17
N GLN A 85 -16.94 -25.79 7.27
CA GLN A 85 -18.18 -26.45 7.66
C GLN A 85 -19.28 -25.45 8.01
N GLN A 86 -18.95 -24.40 8.77
CA GLN A 86 -19.90 -23.32 9.10
C GLN A 86 -20.37 -22.59 7.85
N LEU A 87 -19.46 -22.28 6.92
CA LEU A 87 -19.82 -21.62 5.67
C LEU A 87 -20.73 -22.50 4.79
N LYS A 88 -20.40 -23.79 4.68
CA LYS A 88 -21.20 -24.77 3.93
C LYS A 88 -22.63 -24.86 4.46
N GLU A 89 -22.80 -24.87 5.79
CA GLU A 89 -24.12 -24.89 6.44
C GLU A 89 -24.93 -23.64 6.14
N GLU A 90 -24.32 -22.45 6.11
CA GLU A 90 -25.02 -21.23 5.73
C GLU A 90 -25.38 -21.19 4.24
N LEU A 91 -24.48 -21.62 3.35
CA LEU A 91 -24.81 -21.73 1.92
C LEU A 91 -26.02 -22.64 1.66
N ASP A 92 -26.11 -23.75 2.40
CA ASP A 92 -27.26 -24.66 2.37
C ASP A 92 -28.54 -23.97 2.87
N TYR A 93 -28.47 -23.29 4.02
CA TYR A 93 -29.61 -22.58 4.58
C TYR A 93 -30.15 -21.50 3.63
N PHE A 94 -29.27 -20.68 3.06
CA PHE A 94 -29.63 -19.61 2.13
C PHE A 94 -29.89 -20.09 0.70
N LYS A 95 -29.89 -21.41 0.45
CA LYS A 95 -30.15 -22.04 -0.85
C LYS A 95 -29.24 -21.56 -1.97
N ILE A 96 -27.99 -21.23 -1.66
CA ILE A 96 -27.00 -20.83 -2.66
C ILE A 96 -26.39 -22.09 -3.29
N ASN A 97 -26.27 -22.10 -4.62
CA ASN A 97 -25.76 -23.26 -5.35
C ASN A 97 -24.27 -23.52 -5.04
N LYS A 98 -24.01 -24.47 -4.14
CA LYS A 98 -22.66 -24.83 -3.69
C LYS A 98 -21.73 -25.28 -4.81
N SER A 99 -22.18 -26.09 -5.76
CA SER A 99 -21.28 -26.66 -6.78
C SER A 99 -20.76 -25.57 -7.72
N LYS A 100 -21.64 -24.69 -8.19
CA LYS A 100 -21.27 -23.52 -8.99
C LYS A 100 -20.37 -22.57 -8.20
N THR A 101 -20.74 -22.30 -6.95
CA THR A 101 -20.04 -21.34 -6.11
C THR A 101 -18.65 -21.82 -5.70
N PHE A 102 -18.48 -23.09 -5.33
CA PHE A 102 -17.18 -23.66 -4.99
C PHE A 102 -16.28 -23.85 -6.21
N SER A 103 -16.82 -24.20 -7.38
CA SER A 103 -16.03 -24.23 -8.62
C SER A 103 -15.51 -22.84 -8.97
N SER A 104 -16.36 -21.83 -8.88
CA SER A 104 -15.95 -20.43 -9.02
C SER A 104 -14.89 -20.05 -7.98
N MET A 105 -15.09 -20.39 -6.70
CA MET A 105 -14.16 -20.09 -5.62
C MET A 105 -12.80 -20.77 -5.82
N ALA A 106 -12.75 -22.02 -6.31
CA ALA A 106 -11.50 -22.69 -6.63
C ALA A 106 -10.75 -21.99 -7.78
N SER A 107 -11.46 -21.57 -8.83
CA SER A 107 -10.87 -20.75 -9.89
C SER A 107 -10.35 -19.42 -9.35
N GLU A 108 -11.11 -18.76 -8.48
CA GLU A 108 -10.70 -17.52 -7.82
C GLU A 108 -9.54 -17.71 -6.85
N THR A 109 -9.42 -18.89 -6.22
CA THR A 109 -8.28 -19.24 -5.35
C THR A 109 -7.00 -19.33 -6.17
N VAL A 110 -7.03 -20.01 -7.32
CA VAL A 110 -5.87 -20.07 -8.23
C VAL A 110 -5.46 -18.66 -8.68
N LYS A 111 -6.43 -17.82 -9.10
CA LYS A 111 -6.17 -16.41 -9.44
C LYS A 111 -5.56 -15.65 -8.26
N SER A 112 -6.12 -15.80 -7.07
CA SER A 112 -5.63 -15.18 -5.83
C SER A 112 -4.21 -15.61 -5.49
N THR A 113 -3.85 -16.90 -5.63
CA THR A 113 -2.47 -17.37 -5.42
C THR A 113 -1.50 -16.74 -6.43
N ILE A 114 -1.90 -16.64 -7.70
CA ILE A 114 -1.11 -15.98 -8.75
C ILE A 114 -0.96 -14.49 -8.45
N ASP A 115 -2.05 -13.80 -8.09
CA ASP A 115 -2.03 -12.38 -7.73
C ASP A 115 -1.16 -12.16 -6.49
N ARG A 116 -1.25 -13.02 -5.47
CA ARG A 116 -0.38 -12.99 -4.28
C ARG A 116 1.08 -13.15 -4.71
N PHE A 117 1.40 -14.08 -5.61
CA PHE A 117 2.76 -14.26 -6.11
C PHE A 117 3.27 -13.02 -6.85
N ILE A 118 2.46 -12.43 -7.72
CA ILE A 118 2.77 -11.19 -8.44
C ILE A 118 2.98 -10.04 -7.45
N SER A 119 2.12 -9.87 -6.46
CA SER A 119 2.29 -8.84 -5.43
C SER A 119 3.58 -8.99 -4.62
N HIS A 120 4.05 -10.22 -4.40
CA HIS A 120 5.35 -10.43 -3.75
C HIS A 120 6.52 -10.10 -4.68
N LEU A 121 6.39 -10.34 -6.00
CA LEU A 121 7.37 -9.87 -6.98
C LEU A 121 7.37 -8.34 -7.10
N GLU A 122 6.21 -7.69 -7.08
CA GLU A 122 6.08 -6.23 -7.05
C GLU A 122 6.77 -5.66 -5.81
N LYS A 123 6.49 -6.23 -4.63
CA LYS A 123 7.17 -5.85 -3.39
C LYS A 123 8.68 -6.08 -3.48
N LEU A 124 9.10 -7.20 -4.06
CA LEU A 124 10.52 -7.51 -4.25
C LEU A 124 11.23 -6.44 -5.09
N ILE A 125 10.62 -6.02 -6.20
CA ILE A 125 11.14 -4.95 -7.07
C ILE A 125 11.25 -3.64 -6.30
N ILE A 126 10.20 -3.27 -5.58
CA ILE A 126 10.14 -2.04 -4.78
C ILE A 126 11.19 -2.06 -3.67
N ASP A 127 11.35 -3.17 -2.95
CA ASP A 127 12.33 -3.31 -1.87
C ASP A 127 13.77 -3.14 -2.39
N HIS A 128 14.10 -3.73 -3.55
CA HIS A 128 15.42 -3.55 -4.17
C HIS A 128 15.63 -2.11 -4.64
N TYR A 129 14.62 -1.52 -5.29
CA TYR A 129 14.67 -0.12 -5.72
C TYR A 129 14.89 0.84 -4.53
N ILE A 130 14.15 0.66 -3.44
CA ILE A 130 14.30 1.42 -2.18
C ILE A 130 15.68 1.16 -1.51
N GLY A 131 16.29 0.02 -1.82
CA GLY A 131 17.62 -0.37 -1.38
C GLY A 131 18.77 0.17 -2.24
N PHE A 132 18.47 0.94 -3.30
CA PHE A 132 19.43 1.35 -4.34
C PHE A 132 19.98 0.19 -5.20
N GLU A 133 19.27 -0.94 -5.24
CA GLU A 133 19.59 -2.08 -6.09
C GLU A 133 18.65 -2.08 -7.31
N ASN A 134 19.21 -2.27 -8.51
CA ASN A 134 18.46 -2.18 -9.76
C ASN A 134 18.44 -3.49 -10.57
N LYS A 135 18.89 -4.58 -9.94
CA LYS A 135 18.95 -5.92 -10.53
C LYS A 135 18.56 -6.97 -9.51
N ILE A 136 17.74 -7.92 -9.95
CA ILE A 136 17.28 -9.06 -9.17
C ILE A 136 17.52 -10.32 -9.99
N SER A 137 18.18 -11.31 -9.41
CA SER A 137 18.38 -12.62 -10.02
C SER A 137 17.69 -13.69 -9.18
N LEU A 138 16.63 -14.27 -9.73
CA LEU A 138 15.86 -15.34 -9.11
C LEU A 138 16.21 -16.68 -9.74
N LEU A 139 16.57 -17.64 -8.89
CA LEU A 139 16.74 -19.03 -9.28
C LEU A 139 15.63 -19.86 -8.63
N VAL A 140 14.78 -20.47 -9.46
CA VAL A 140 13.62 -21.25 -9.02
C VAL A 140 13.80 -22.69 -9.48
N ARG A 141 13.92 -23.60 -8.52
CA ARG A 141 14.04 -25.03 -8.78
C ARG A 141 12.72 -25.75 -8.53
N ASN A 142 12.47 -26.79 -9.32
CA ASN A 142 11.36 -27.70 -9.09
C ASN A 142 11.49 -28.33 -7.69
N ASN A 143 10.47 -28.13 -6.86
CA ASN A 143 10.28 -28.66 -5.52
C ASN A 143 11.25 -28.25 -4.40
N ARG A 144 12.36 -27.53 -4.61
CA ARG A 144 13.26 -27.10 -3.52
C ARG A 144 14.08 -25.86 -3.87
N LEU A 145 13.79 -24.76 -3.16
CA LEU A 145 14.44 -23.45 -3.16
C LEU A 145 14.00 -22.47 -4.27
N ILE A 146 13.52 -21.32 -3.78
CA ILE A 146 13.66 -20.03 -4.45
C ILE A 146 14.87 -19.37 -3.79
N SER A 147 15.77 -18.77 -4.59
CA SER A 147 16.97 -18.11 -4.06
C SER A 147 16.67 -16.97 -3.08
N ASP A 148 15.49 -16.37 -3.18
CA ASP A 148 15.04 -15.28 -2.31
C ASP A 148 14.07 -15.79 -1.23
N SER A 149 14.41 -15.58 0.04
CA SER A 149 13.62 -16.01 1.20
C SER A 149 12.25 -15.32 1.29
N ARG A 150 12.08 -14.12 0.72
CA ARG A 150 10.80 -13.37 0.69
C ARG A 150 9.74 -14.08 -0.15
N LEU A 151 10.15 -14.94 -1.08
CA LEU A 151 9.25 -15.77 -1.88
C LEU A 151 9.05 -17.17 -1.28
N GLY A 152 9.62 -17.47 -0.11
CA GLY A 152 9.63 -18.81 0.48
C GLY A 152 8.25 -19.45 0.68
N GLN A 153 7.20 -18.66 0.87
CA GLN A 153 5.81 -19.15 0.97
C GLN A 153 5.25 -19.76 -0.33
N PHE A 154 5.93 -19.57 -1.46
CA PHE A 154 5.58 -20.15 -2.75
C PHE A 154 6.52 -21.27 -3.18
N LYS A 155 7.38 -21.77 -2.28
CA LYS A 155 8.37 -22.82 -2.61
C LYS A 155 7.76 -24.04 -3.31
N ASP A 156 6.50 -24.37 -3.02
CA ASP A 156 5.80 -25.55 -3.51
C ASP A 156 4.99 -25.30 -4.79
N CYS A 157 4.86 -24.05 -5.25
CA CYS A 157 4.06 -23.70 -6.44
C CYS A 157 4.72 -22.69 -7.40
N ALA A 158 5.77 -21.98 -6.99
CA ALA A 158 6.42 -20.95 -7.80
C ALA A 158 6.98 -21.51 -9.11
N PHE A 159 7.56 -22.72 -9.08
CA PHE A 159 8.07 -23.36 -10.30
C PHE A 159 6.95 -23.62 -11.31
N ASP A 160 5.80 -24.12 -10.86
CA ASP A 160 4.66 -24.41 -11.72
C ASP A 160 4.01 -23.13 -12.24
N ILE A 161 3.85 -22.11 -11.39
CA ILE A 161 3.37 -20.78 -11.78
C ILE A 161 4.26 -20.22 -12.89
N LEU A 162 5.57 -20.16 -12.67
CA LEU A 162 6.52 -19.61 -13.64
C LEU A 162 6.68 -20.46 -14.90
N SER A 163 6.54 -21.79 -14.79
CA SER A 163 6.59 -22.70 -15.94
C SER A 163 5.40 -22.52 -16.88
N ASN A 164 4.22 -22.23 -16.34
CA ASN A 164 2.99 -22.15 -17.11
C ASN A 164 2.68 -20.71 -17.56
N ILE A 165 2.89 -19.72 -16.71
CA ILE A 165 2.47 -18.33 -16.95
C ILE A 165 3.60 -17.30 -16.71
N GLY A 166 4.85 -17.72 -16.60
CA GLY A 166 5.99 -16.81 -16.34
C GLY A 166 6.13 -15.69 -17.37
N GLY A 167 5.84 -15.95 -18.64
CA GLY A 167 5.84 -14.91 -19.68
C GLY A 167 4.73 -13.87 -19.51
N GLN A 168 3.54 -14.30 -19.07
CA GLN A 168 2.41 -13.40 -18.81
C GLN A 168 2.66 -12.54 -17.57
N ILE A 169 3.24 -13.14 -16.52
CA ILE A 169 3.71 -12.43 -15.33
C ILE A 169 4.74 -11.37 -15.71
N GLY A 170 5.74 -11.75 -16.52
CA GLY A 170 6.76 -10.82 -17.00
C GLY A 170 6.17 -9.63 -17.74
N LYS A 171 5.24 -9.88 -18.68
CA LYS A 171 4.54 -8.80 -19.41
C LYS A 171 3.79 -7.86 -18.45
N ARG A 172 3.02 -8.42 -17.50
CA ARG A 172 2.29 -7.63 -16.49
C ARG A 172 3.23 -6.77 -15.66
N LEU A 173 4.36 -7.32 -15.20
CA LEU A 173 5.33 -6.57 -14.41
C LEU A 173 6.03 -5.47 -15.22
N VAL A 174 6.35 -5.71 -16.49
CA VAL A 174 6.90 -4.68 -17.39
C VAL A 174 5.92 -3.52 -17.58
N GLU A 175 4.62 -3.80 -17.71
CA GLU A 175 3.58 -2.77 -17.79
C GLU A 175 3.43 -2.02 -16.44
N THR A 176 3.36 -2.76 -15.32
CA THR A 176 3.25 -2.21 -13.97
C THR A 176 4.46 -1.38 -13.54
N PHE A 177 5.65 -1.61 -14.10
CA PHE A 177 6.86 -0.85 -13.77
C PHE A 177 7.47 -0.19 -15.01
N SER A 178 6.63 0.21 -15.95
CA SER A 178 7.04 0.86 -17.21
C SER A 178 7.82 2.16 -16.96
N GLU A 179 7.44 2.92 -15.92
CA GLU A 179 8.16 4.12 -15.49
C GLU A 179 9.60 3.83 -15.03
N LEU A 180 9.88 2.61 -14.58
CA LEU A 180 11.23 2.16 -14.17
C LEU A 180 11.96 1.43 -15.31
N GLU A 181 11.43 1.46 -16.54
CA GLU A 181 12.00 0.77 -17.70
C GLU A 181 12.32 -0.71 -17.42
N LEU A 182 11.42 -1.38 -16.67
CA LEU A 182 11.66 -2.74 -16.21
C LEU A 182 11.85 -3.70 -17.39
N LYS A 183 12.86 -4.54 -17.28
CA LYS A 183 13.13 -5.66 -18.20
C LYS A 183 13.02 -6.97 -17.45
N TRP A 184 12.36 -7.92 -18.10
CA TRP A 184 12.13 -9.27 -17.60
C TRP A 184 12.81 -10.28 -18.54
N GLU A 185 13.86 -10.93 -18.05
CA GLU A 185 14.56 -11.99 -18.77
C GLU A 185 14.22 -13.34 -18.15
N TYR A 186 13.52 -14.17 -18.92
CA TYR A 186 13.13 -15.51 -18.50
C TYR A 186 13.96 -16.56 -19.23
N GLN A 187 14.63 -17.43 -18.47
CA GLN A 187 15.42 -18.54 -18.99
C GLN A 187 15.01 -19.83 -18.30
N ARG A 188 14.60 -20.83 -19.10
CA ARG A 188 14.30 -22.18 -18.59
C ARG A 188 15.44 -23.12 -18.95
N HIS A 189 16.04 -23.73 -17.94
CA HIS A 189 17.11 -24.71 -18.10
C HIS A 189 16.55 -26.11 -17.79
N GLY A 190 16.18 -26.84 -18.85
CA GLY A 190 15.61 -28.18 -18.74
C GLY A 190 14.26 -28.21 -18.00
N TYR A 191 14.02 -29.29 -17.27
CA TYR A 191 12.72 -29.56 -16.64
C TYR A 191 12.62 -29.11 -15.17
N SER A 192 13.71 -28.64 -14.58
CA SER A 192 13.79 -28.44 -13.13
C SER A 192 14.32 -27.09 -12.69
N LEU A 193 14.72 -26.21 -13.61
CA LEU A 193 15.35 -24.93 -13.27
C LEU A 193 14.82 -23.80 -14.15
N ILE A 194 14.38 -22.73 -13.49
CA ILE A 194 14.04 -21.45 -14.09
C ILE A 194 14.96 -20.39 -13.49
N LYS A 195 15.54 -19.57 -14.35
CA LYS A 195 16.27 -18.37 -13.98
C LYS A 195 15.50 -17.16 -14.50
N ILE A 196 15.28 -16.19 -13.63
CA ILE A 196 14.67 -14.92 -13.97
C ILE A 196 15.63 -13.82 -13.56
N ASP A 197 16.01 -12.98 -14.52
CA ASP A 197 16.74 -11.76 -14.26
C ASP A 197 15.79 -10.58 -14.49
N ILE A 198 15.62 -9.74 -13.47
CA ILE A 198 14.82 -8.51 -13.52
C ILE A 198 15.78 -7.34 -13.39
N THR A 199 15.73 -6.40 -14.32
CA THR A 199 16.52 -5.16 -14.26
C THR A 199 15.63 -3.96 -14.48
N PHE A 200 15.94 -2.83 -13.84
CA PHE A 200 15.18 -1.59 -13.96
C PHE A 200 16.09 -0.37 -13.80
N SER A 201 15.59 0.83 -14.08
CA SER A 201 16.35 2.08 -13.94
C SER A 201 16.79 2.31 -12.50
N SER A 202 17.98 2.87 -12.32
CA SER A 202 18.50 3.19 -10.99
C SER A 202 17.68 4.30 -10.32
N PRO A 203 17.40 4.19 -9.01
CA PRO A 203 16.77 5.27 -8.26
C PRO A 203 17.61 6.55 -8.27
N VAL A 204 18.95 6.44 -8.32
CA VAL A 204 19.87 7.57 -8.39
C VAL A 204 19.60 8.40 -9.66
N GLU A 205 19.49 7.75 -10.81
CA GLU A 205 19.24 8.44 -12.08
C GLU A 205 17.91 9.19 -12.07
N LYS A 206 16.87 8.62 -11.45
CA LYS A 206 15.59 9.31 -11.29
C LYS A 206 15.71 10.49 -10.34
N LEU A 207 16.35 10.34 -9.19
CA LEU A 207 16.54 11.46 -8.26
C LEU A 207 17.25 12.64 -8.90
N LEU A 208 18.32 12.38 -9.66
CA LEU A 208 19.11 13.41 -10.35
C LEU A 208 18.38 14.06 -11.52
N LYS A 209 17.48 13.34 -12.20
CA LYS A 209 16.67 13.87 -13.31
C LYS A 209 15.48 14.72 -12.83
N PHE A 210 15.02 14.50 -11.60
CA PHE A 210 13.86 15.19 -11.02
C PHE A 210 14.30 16.23 -9.98
N GLU A 211 15.04 17.25 -10.43
CA GLU A 211 14.98 18.57 -9.82
C GLU A 211 13.76 19.29 -10.42
N CYS A 212 12.83 19.71 -9.56
CA CYS A 212 11.62 20.47 -9.92
C CYS A 212 10.60 19.68 -10.78
N ASP A 213 9.88 18.77 -10.14
CA ASP A 213 8.41 18.69 -10.27
C ASP A 213 7.98 17.50 -9.44
N GLN A 214 7.42 17.80 -8.28
CA GLN A 214 6.76 16.78 -7.47
C GLN A 214 5.63 16.22 -8.32
N ALA A 215 5.80 15.00 -8.85
CA ALA A 215 4.70 14.17 -9.32
C ALA A 215 3.88 13.70 -8.12
N HIS A 216 3.38 14.66 -7.37
CA HIS A 216 2.29 14.45 -6.48
C HIS A 216 1.04 14.54 -7.34
N ILE A 217 0.22 13.51 -7.26
CA ILE A 217 -1.22 13.73 -7.23
C ILE A 217 -1.48 14.49 -5.91
N ILE A 218 -1.06 15.76 -5.83
CA ILE A 218 -1.55 16.71 -4.82
C ILE A 218 -2.73 17.34 -5.50
N PHE A 219 -3.90 16.88 -5.10
CA PHE A 219 -5.06 17.72 -5.25
C PHE A 219 -4.99 18.79 -4.16
N PRO A 220 -5.10 20.07 -4.51
CA PRO A 220 -5.09 21.14 -3.54
C PRO A 220 -6.22 20.89 -2.54
N GLN A 221 -5.86 20.64 -1.29
CA GLN A 221 -6.82 20.60 -0.19
C GLN A 221 -7.31 22.03 0.01
N VAL A 222 -8.50 22.33 -0.49
CA VAL A 222 -9.15 23.60 -0.19
C VAL A 222 -9.39 23.62 1.34
N PRO A 223 -9.02 24.70 2.04
CA PRO A 223 -9.22 24.77 3.48
C PRO A 223 -10.68 24.44 3.84
N ILE A 224 -10.85 23.46 4.73
CA ILE A 224 -12.16 22.99 5.20
C ILE A 224 -12.93 24.19 5.70
N ASN A 225 -14.05 24.50 5.02
CA ASN A 225 -14.96 25.51 5.52
C ASN A 225 -15.64 24.95 6.78
N THR A 226 -15.21 25.38 7.96
CA THR A 226 -15.73 24.91 9.24
C THR A 226 -17.20 25.26 9.49
N SER A 227 -17.81 26.10 8.64
CA SER A 227 -19.25 26.38 8.65
C SER A 227 -20.08 25.41 7.79
N GLU A 228 -19.45 24.47 7.10
CA GLU A 228 -20.15 23.50 6.23
C GLU A 228 -20.79 22.38 7.06
N GLU A 229 -22.05 22.05 6.74
CA GLU A 229 -22.73 20.93 7.38
C GLU A 229 -22.13 19.59 6.93
N LYS A 230 -21.92 18.69 7.89
CA LYS A 230 -21.45 17.34 7.61
C LYS A 230 -22.53 16.51 6.92
N ILE A 231 -22.08 15.68 5.99
CA ILE A 231 -22.87 14.61 5.39
C ILE A 231 -22.43 13.26 5.95
N ILE A 232 -23.32 12.28 5.85
CA ILE A 232 -23.06 10.89 6.25
C ILE A 232 -23.07 10.02 4.99
N LEU A 233 -21.98 9.31 4.71
CA LEU A 233 -21.94 8.24 3.72
C LEU A 233 -22.12 6.91 4.47
N ASN A 234 -23.30 6.32 4.38
CA ASN A 234 -23.57 4.99 4.92
C ASN A 234 -23.20 3.94 3.88
N VAL A 235 -22.02 3.34 4.03
CA VAL A 235 -21.49 2.33 3.12
C VAL A 235 -21.65 0.95 3.75
N GLY A 236 -22.52 0.12 3.18
CA GLY A 236 -22.77 -1.25 3.65
C GLY A 236 -23.20 -1.34 5.13
N GLY A 237 -23.79 -0.27 5.69
CA GLY A 237 -24.18 -0.15 7.10
C GLY A 237 -23.21 0.62 7.98
N LYS A 238 -21.98 0.87 7.52
CA LYS A 238 -20.97 1.65 8.25
C LYS A 238 -21.07 3.13 7.85
N LYS A 239 -21.23 4.00 8.84
CA LYS A 239 -21.39 5.44 8.62
C LYS A 239 -20.04 6.14 8.63
N TYR A 240 -19.74 6.84 7.53
CA TYR A 240 -18.59 7.72 7.37
C TYR A 240 -19.06 9.17 7.36
N GLU A 241 -18.58 9.98 8.28
CA GLU A 241 -18.86 11.42 8.30
C GLU A 241 -17.77 12.19 7.54
N THR A 242 -18.20 13.13 6.70
CA THR A 242 -17.31 14.00 5.92
C THR A 242 -18.03 15.30 5.51
N PHE A 243 -17.32 16.20 4.85
CA PHE A 243 -17.87 17.41 4.23
C PHE A 243 -18.10 17.21 2.72
N GLN A 244 -19.04 17.92 2.10
CA GLN A 244 -19.23 17.86 0.65
C GLN A 244 -18.00 18.42 -0.06
N SER A 245 -17.41 19.49 0.45
CA SER A 245 -16.15 20.07 -0.05
C SER A 245 -15.02 19.05 -0.18
N THR A 246 -14.88 18.14 0.79
CA THR A 246 -13.89 17.05 0.75
C THR A 246 -14.08 16.14 -0.47
N LEU A 247 -15.33 15.87 -0.86
CA LEU A 247 -15.63 15.04 -2.02
C LEU A 247 -15.49 15.83 -3.33
N ILE A 248 -16.01 17.05 -3.36
CA ILE A 248 -15.98 17.96 -4.53
C ILE A 248 -14.54 18.32 -4.93
N ALA A 249 -13.59 18.29 -3.99
CA ALA A 249 -12.17 18.50 -4.26
C ALA A 249 -11.57 17.51 -5.26
N GLN A 250 -12.25 16.39 -5.53
CA GLN A 250 -11.87 15.35 -6.50
C GLN A 250 -12.92 15.24 -7.62
N PRO A 251 -13.12 16.28 -8.46
CA PRO A 251 -14.26 16.40 -9.35
C PRO A 251 -14.34 15.34 -10.45
N GLU A 252 -13.26 14.61 -10.72
CA GLU A 252 -13.16 13.49 -11.66
C GLU A 252 -13.67 12.15 -11.12
N THR A 253 -13.92 12.06 -9.81
CA THR A 253 -14.37 10.83 -9.14
C THR A 253 -15.89 10.75 -9.02
N PHE A 254 -16.45 9.56 -8.81
CA PHE A 254 -17.91 9.38 -8.69
C PHE A 254 -18.53 10.25 -7.59
N LEU A 255 -17.96 10.28 -6.37
CA LEU A 255 -18.51 11.10 -5.29
C LEU A 255 -18.25 12.59 -5.55
N GLY A 256 -17.10 12.95 -6.10
CA GLY A 256 -16.83 14.34 -6.48
C GLY A 256 -17.85 14.86 -7.49
N VAL A 257 -18.16 14.09 -8.53
CA VAL A 257 -19.22 14.39 -9.50
C VAL A 257 -20.59 14.46 -8.82
N MET A 258 -20.96 13.47 -8.01
CA MET A 258 -22.28 13.39 -7.35
C MET A 258 -22.58 14.61 -6.47
N PHE A 259 -21.57 15.13 -5.77
CA PHE A 259 -21.73 16.26 -4.85
C PHE A 259 -21.49 17.64 -5.50
N GLN A 260 -21.27 17.75 -6.82
CA GLN A 260 -21.28 19.05 -7.50
C GLN A 260 -22.70 19.64 -7.57
N ASP A 261 -22.85 20.95 -7.46
CA ASP A 261 -24.15 21.64 -7.43
C ASP A 261 -25.03 21.37 -8.66
N ARG A 262 -24.40 21.15 -9.82
CA ARG A 262 -25.10 20.77 -11.05
C ARG A 262 -25.74 19.38 -11.02
N ASN A 263 -25.33 18.51 -10.09
CA ASN A 263 -25.71 17.09 -10.02
C ASN A 263 -26.60 16.77 -8.81
N THR A 264 -27.35 17.75 -8.30
CA THR A 264 -28.31 17.55 -7.19
C THR A 264 -29.33 16.44 -7.46
N CYS A 265 -29.65 16.14 -8.72
CA CYS A 265 -30.52 15.03 -9.08
C CYS A 265 -29.96 13.64 -8.75
N MET A 266 -28.64 13.49 -8.60
CA MET A 266 -27.98 12.25 -8.17
C MET A 266 -28.05 12.07 -6.65
N ARG A 267 -28.35 13.14 -5.91
CA ARG A 267 -28.36 13.15 -4.45
C ARG A 267 -29.70 12.62 -3.96
N HIS A 268 -29.65 11.44 -3.34
CA HIS A 268 -30.82 10.81 -2.72
C HIS A 268 -30.59 10.63 -1.21
N PRO A 269 -30.56 11.74 -0.44
CA PRO A 269 -30.30 11.67 0.99
C PRO A 269 -31.49 11.06 1.73
N ILE A 270 -31.18 10.13 2.62
CA ILE A 270 -32.02 9.64 3.70
C ILE A 270 -31.92 10.63 4.86
N ASN A 271 -33.05 10.99 5.47
CA ASN A 271 -33.10 11.91 6.62
C ASN A 271 -32.44 13.28 6.39
N GLY A 272 -32.32 13.72 5.13
CA GLY A 272 -31.79 15.03 4.76
C GLY A 272 -30.27 15.12 4.57
N ASN A 273 -29.47 14.21 5.16
CA ASN A 273 -28.00 14.27 5.08
C ASN A 273 -27.26 12.92 4.98
N GLU A 274 -27.95 11.78 4.95
CA GLU A 274 -27.33 10.44 4.89
C GLU A 274 -27.47 9.80 3.49
N TYR A 275 -26.36 9.42 2.86
CA TYR A 275 -26.32 8.81 1.53
C TYR A 275 -25.91 7.35 1.65
N PHE A 276 -26.75 6.44 1.16
CA PHE A 276 -26.51 5.01 1.29
C PHE A 276 -25.84 4.43 0.03
N PHE A 277 -24.81 3.61 0.25
CA PHE A 277 -24.10 2.86 -0.79
C PHE A 277 -24.00 1.39 -0.36
N ASP A 278 -24.57 0.46 -1.13
CA ASP A 278 -24.49 -0.97 -0.83
C ASP A 278 -23.15 -1.57 -1.30
N ARG A 279 -22.06 -1.05 -0.73
CA ARG A 279 -20.67 -1.37 -1.10
C ARG A 279 -19.88 -1.91 0.09
N ASN A 280 -18.67 -2.41 -0.17
CA ASN A 280 -17.80 -2.97 0.87
C ASN A 280 -17.26 -1.85 1.79
N SER A 281 -17.77 -1.83 3.02
CA SER A 281 -17.46 -0.77 3.98
C SER A 281 -16.02 -0.73 4.47
N GLU A 282 -15.33 -1.87 4.51
CA GLU A 282 -13.93 -1.94 4.95
C GLU A 282 -12.99 -1.46 3.84
N ALA A 283 -13.26 -1.79 2.57
CA ALA A 283 -12.51 -1.25 1.44
C ALA A 283 -12.73 0.25 1.27
N PHE A 284 -13.94 0.74 1.56
CA PHE A 284 -14.28 2.17 1.51
C PHE A 284 -13.46 3.05 2.46
N TYR A 285 -12.84 2.49 3.50
CA TYR A 285 -11.89 3.22 4.33
C TYR A 285 -10.76 3.85 3.49
N TYR A 286 -10.16 3.09 2.58
CA TYR A 286 -9.07 3.57 1.72
C TYR A 286 -9.55 4.61 0.70
N ILE A 287 -10.79 4.46 0.22
CA ILE A 287 -11.46 5.44 -0.62
C ILE A 287 -11.60 6.77 0.12
N MET A 288 -12.05 6.75 1.37
CA MET A 288 -12.16 7.97 2.19
C MET A 288 -10.82 8.62 2.51
N GLU A 289 -9.77 7.82 2.78
CA GLU A 289 -8.42 8.35 2.99
C GLU A 289 -7.87 9.04 1.73
N PHE A 290 -8.21 8.55 0.53
CA PHE A 290 -7.89 9.22 -0.72
C PHE A 290 -8.52 10.62 -0.78
N TYR A 291 -9.82 10.79 -0.50
CA TYR A 291 -10.44 12.13 -0.51
C TYR A 291 -9.85 13.07 0.55
N ARG A 292 -9.45 12.54 1.72
CA ARG A 292 -8.87 13.35 2.82
C ARG A 292 -7.45 13.82 2.55
N THR A 293 -6.64 12.97 1.93
CA THR A 293 -5.19 13.19 1.82
C THR A 293 -4.73 13.48 0.39
N GLY A 294 -5.57 13.20 -0.61
CA GLY A 294 -5.19 13.13 -2.02
C GLY A 294 -4.32 11.91 -2.37
N LYS A 295 -3.99 11.05 -1.40
CA LYS A 295 -3.07 9.92 -1.56
C LYS A 295 -3.81 8.60 -1.36
N LEU A 296 -3.64 7.68 -2.31
CA LEU A 296 -4.16 6.33 -2.18
C LEU A 296 -3.13 5.44 -1.48
N THR A 297 -3.49 4.90 -0.31
CA THR A 297 -2.69 3.90 0.39
C THR A 297 -3.22 2.50 0.04
N LEU A 298 -2.32 1.56 -0.27
CA LEU A 298 -2.71 0.18 -0.51
C LEU A 298 -2.79 -0.63 0.81
N PRO A 299 -3.74 -1.56 0.95
CA PRO A 299 -3.84 -2.42 2.12
C PRO A 299 -2.58 -3.28 2.27
N ILE A 300 -2.16 -3.49 3.52
CA ILE A 300 -1.11 -4.47 3.84
C ILE A 300 -1.69 -5.87 3.61
N ILE A 301 -0.88 -6.81 3.13
CA ILE A 301 -1.28 -8.19 2.73
C ILE A 301 -2.05 -8.95 3.83
N SER A 302 -1.89 -8.57 5.11
CA SER A 302 -2.59 -9.16 6.26
C SER A 302 -3.84 -8.39 6.74
N GLY A 303 -4.31 -7.40 5.98
CA GLY A 303 -5.47 -6.58 6.31
C GLY A 303 -6.81 -7.29 6.10
N GLN A 304 -7.89 -6.69 6.60
CA GLN A 304 -9.27 -7.18 6.37
C GLN A 304 -9.74 -7.05 4.91
N VAL A 305 -9.02 -6.28 4.09
CA VAL A 305 -9.34 -5.95 2.70
C VAL A 305 -8.20 -6.42 1.81
N THR A 306 -8.52 -7.20 0.79
CA THR A 306 -7.56 -7.63 -0.24
C THR A 306 -7.33 -6.52 -1.28
N HIS A 307 -6.19 -6.55 -1.98
CA HIS A 307 -5.93 -5.61 -3.09
C HIS A 307 -7.04 -5.61 -4.13
N ARG A 308 -7.57 -6.79 -4.46
CA ARG A 308 -8.65 -6.91 -5.42
C ARG A 308 -9.97 -6.28 -4.95
N GLN A 309 -10.33 -6.48 -3.69
CA GLN A 309 -11.52 -5.81 -3.13
C GLN A 309 -11.37 -4.29 -3.19
N LEU A 310 -10.17 -3.76 -2.93
CA LEU A 310 -9.91 -2.33 -3.11
C LEU A 310 -9.99 -1.90 -4.58
N GLU A 311 -9.40 -2.66 -5.51
CA GLU A 311 -9.47 -2.36 -6.95
C GLU A 311 -10.93 -2.34 -7.46
N GLU A 312 -11.77 -3.29 -7.04
CA GLU A 312 -13.21 -3.31 -7.38
C GLU A 312 -13.96 -2.08 -6.83
N GLU A 313 -13.59 -1.57 -5.65
CA GLU A 313 -14.17 -0.33 -5.13
C GLU A 313 -13.59 0.93 -5.81
N LEU A 314 -12.30 0.97 -6.15
CA LEU A 314 -11.70 2.07 -6.91
C LEU A 314 -12.38 2.25 -8.27
N ASP A 315 -12.68 1.13 -8.95
CA ASP A 315 -13.43 1.12 -10.21
C ASP A 315 -14.86 1.65 -10.01
N TYR A 316 -15.58 1.16 -9.00
CA TYR A 316 -16.93 1.62 -8.69
C TYR A 316 -17.00 3.13 -8.40
N PHE A 317 -16.09 3.63 -7.55
CA PHE A 317 -16.01 5.04 -7.18
C PHE A 317 -15.28 5.89 -8.23
N GLN A 318 -14.89 5.30 -9.36
CA GLN A 318 -14.22 5.95 -10.49
C GLN A 318 -13.00 6.77 -10.05
N ILE A 319 -12.21 6.23 -9.13
CA ILE A 319 -10.98 6.87 -8.67
C ILE A 319 -9.88 6.50 -9.65
N PRO A 320 -9.24 7.49 -10.32
CA PRO A 320 -8.15 7.21 -11.25
C PRO A 320 -7.01 6.50 -10.53
N PHE A 321 -6.85 5.21 -10.79
CA PHE A 321 -5.82 4.39 -10.17
C PHE A 321 -4.87 3.86 -11.24
N ASN A 322 -3.64 4.36 -11.24
CA ASN A 322 -2.55 3.72 -11.94
C ASN A 322 -1.60 3.08 -10.92
N LYS A 323 -1.71 1.76 -10.79
CA LYS A 323 -0.87 0.96 -9.89
C LYS A 323 0.63 1.21 -10.12
N SER A 324 1.05 1.38 -11.37
CA SER A 324 2.44 1.68 -11.73
C SER A 324 2.91 2.99 -11.09
N THR A 325 2.17 4.07 -11.33
CA THR A 325 2.52 5.40 -10.85
C THR A 325 2.51 5.46 -9.33
N VAL A 326 1.53 4.83 -8.66
CA VAL A 326 1.46 4.81 -7.19
C VAL A 326 2.64 4.04 -6.59
N LEU A 327 2.95 2.85 -7.09
CA LEU A 327 4.07 2.05 -6.57
C LEU A 327 5.41 2.74 -6.81
N CYS A 328 5.65 3.24 -8.02
CA CYS A 328 6.90 3.89 -8.39
C CYS A 328 7.12 5.21 -7.65
N SER A 329 6.07 6.04 -7.52
CA SER A 329 6.14 7.31 -6.78
C SER A 329 6.37 7.09 -5.29
N LEU A 330 5.66 6.14 -4.66
CA LEU A 330 5.84 5.83 -3.24
C LEU A 330 7.25 5.30 -2.95
N ALA A 331 7.79 4.46 -3.84
CA ALA A 331 9.14 3.98 -3.73
C ALA A 331 10.17 5.11 -3.88
N LEU A 332 10.01 5.98 -4.88
CA LEU A 332 10.89 7.14 -5.08
C LEU A 332 10.83 8.10 -3.89
N GLU A 333 9.66 8.37 -3.35
CA GLU A 333 9.48 9.21 -2.17
C GLU A 333 10.17 8.60 -0.94
N THR A 334 10.06 7.27 -0.77
CA THR A 334 10.78 6.56 0.29
C THR A 334 12.29 6.70 0.14
N VAL A 335 12.81 6.64 -1.11
CA VAL A 335 14.24 6.89 -1.37
C VAL A 335 14.61 8.33 -1.06
N ARG A 336 13.80 9.33 -1.49
CA ARG A 336 14.01 10.76 -1.18
C ARG A 336 14.08 10.98 0.32
N GLN A 337 13.13 10.43 1.08
CA GLN A 337 13.10 10.56 2.53
C GLN A 337 14.37 9.98 3.16
N LYS A 338 14.80 8.78 2.74
CA LYS A 338 16.06 8.19 3.24
C LYS A 338 17.29 9.06 2.96
N VAL A 339 17.36 9.71 1.80
CA VAL A 339 18.44 10.65 1.47
C VAL A 339 18.35 11.88 2.38
N SER A 340 17.16 12.46 2.52
CA SER A 340 16.91 13.61 3.39
C SER A 340 17.27 13.33 4.86
N ASP A 341 16.91 12.17 5.38
CA ASP A 341 17.19 11.77 6.76
C ASP A 341 18.71 11.70 7.01
N ILE A 342 19.47 11.20 6.02
CA ILE A 342 20.93 11.13 6.11
C ILE A 342 21.58 12.51 6.00
N ILE A 343 21.08 13.38 5.11
CA ILE A 343 21.55 14.77 5.02
C ILE A 343 21.37 15.47 6.36
N LEU A 344 20.17 15.39 6.95
CA LEU A 344 19.88 15.97 8.28
C LEU A 344 20.80 15.39 9.37
N ALA A 345 21.08 14.08 9.33
CA ALA A 345 22.01 13.45 10.26
C ALA A 345 23.44 14.00 10.12
N PHE A 346 23.91 14.27 8.90
CA PHE A 346 25.22 14.88 8.66
C PHE A 346 25.26 16.37 9.00
N GLU A 347 24.22 17.14 8.69
CA GLU A 347 24.10 18.55 9.08
C GLU A 347 24.21 18.70 10.60
N GLU A 348 23.48 17.88 11.35
CA GLU A 348 23.56 17.90 12.80
C GLU A 348 24.90 17.41 13.32
N LEU A 349 25.51 16.41 12.67
CA LEU A 349 26.87 16.00 13.01
C LEU A 349 27.81 17.20 12.89
N VAL A 350 27.83 17.90 11.75
CA VAL A 350 28.67 19.08 11.51
C VAL A 350 28.45 20.16 12.56
N ILE A 351 27.19 20.50 12.88
CA ILE A 351 26.84 21.50 13.90
C ILE A 351 27.40 21.10 15.27
N ARG A 352 27.25 19.83 15.66
CA ARG A 352 27.78 19.34 16.94
C ARG A 352 29.30 19.36 16.97
N CYS A 353 29.96 18.98 15.87
CA CYS A 353 31.41 19.05 15.76
C CYS A 353 31.91 20.49 15.98
N CYS A 354 31.21 21.48 15.42
CA CYS A 354 31.51 22.90 15.67
C CYS A 354 31.31 23.29 17.14
N ASN A 355 30.21 22.85 17.78
CA ASN A 355 29.94 23.14 19.20
C ASN A 355 31.03 22.59 20.14
N TYR A 356 31.64 21.46 19.78
CA TYR A 356 32.71 20.82 20.56
C TYR A 356 34.11 21.16 20.06
N LEU A 357 34.25 22.09 19.10
CA LEU A 357 35.52 22.49 18.47
C LEU A 357 36.32 21.28 17.92
N LYS A 358 35.59 20.31 17.35
CA LYS A 358 36.14 19.09 16.76
C LYS A 358 36.32 19.28 15.26
N ASN A 359 37.54 19.04 14.78
CA ASN A 359 37.90 19.07 13.37
C ASN A 359 38.40 17.69 12.92
N ASP A 360 38.48 17.47 11.60
CA ASP A 360 39.04 16.25 11.00
C ASP A 360 38.41 14.94 11.51
N ILE A 361 37.11 14.82 11.32
CA ILE A 361 36.33 13.68 11.75
C ILE A 361 36.26 12.68 10.61
N GLN A 362 36.49 11.41 10.94
CA GLN A 362 36.34 10.31 10.01
C GLN A 362 35.23 9.38 10.49
N LEU A 363 34.38 8.94 9.58
CA LEU A 363 33.36 7.93 9.84
C LEU A 363 33.75 6.66 9.09
N GLU A 364 33.78 5.54 9.80
CA GLU A 364 33.80 4.20 9.22
C GLU A 364 32.37 3.65 9.23
N ILE A 365 31.88 3.30 8.04
CA ILE A 365 30.51 2.89 7.83
C ILE A 365 30.53 1.49 7.25
N LYS A 366 29.98 0.55 8.03
CA LYS A 366 29.72 -0.82 7.60
C LYS A 366 28.22 -1.07 7.53
N ARG A 367 27.84 -2.17 6.89
CA ARG A 367 26.44 -2.58 6.71
C ARG A 367 25.61 -2.59 8.01
N ASN A 368 26.24 -2.88 9.15
CA ASN A 368 25.56 -3.09 10.43
C ASN A 368 25.93 -2.07 11.53
N TYR A 369 26.94 -1.23 11.31
CA TYR A 369 27.30 -0.20 12.29
C TYR A 369 27.97 1.00 11.62
N VAL A 370 27.91 2.15 12.30
CA VAL A 370 28.70 3.35 12.00
C VAL A 370 29.59 3.63 13.19
N HIS A 371 30.85 3.97 12.92
CA HIS A 371 31.84 4.28 13.94
C HIS A 371 32.51 5.62 13.60
N ILE A 372 32.50 6.56 14.55
CA ILE A 372 33.18 7.84 14.39
C ILE A 372 34.61 7.69 14.94
N ILE A 373 35.59 7.97 14.10
CA ILE A 373 37.02 7.97 14.36
C ILE A 373 37.51 9.42 14.37
N GLU A 374 38.06 9.87 15.49
CA GLU A 374 38.73 11.17 15.61
C GLU A 374 40.25 10.94 15.68
N LYS A 375 41.03 11.80 15.00
CA LYS A 375 42.49 11.83 15.16
C LYS A 375 42.86 12.61 16.43
N GLY A 376 42.77 11.98 17.60
CA GLY A 376 43.16 12.57 18.88
C GLY A 376 42.34 12.07 20.06
N HIS A 377 42.90 12.09 21.26
CA HIS A 377 42.32 11.38 22.41
C HIS A 377 40.98 11.95 22.92
N ASN A 378 40.02 11.02 22.96
CA ASN A 378 39.07 10.70 24.04
C ASN A 378 38.13 11.81 24.50
N TYR A 379 37.02 12.04 23.78
CA TYR A 379 35.67 12.12 24.34
C TYR A 379 34.70 12.24 23.15
N LEU A 380 34.34 11.09 22.57
CA LEU A 380 33.36 10.97 21.49
C LEU A 380 31.98 10.55 22.00
N GLU A 381 31.80 10.36 23.31
CA GLU A 381 30.55 9.87 23.90
C GLU A 381 29.35 10.71 23.43
N ASP A 382 29.45 12.03 23.41
CA ASP A 382 28.36 12.89 22.95
C ASP A 382 28.06 12.71 21.45
N LEU A 383 29.07 12.69 20.58
CA LEU A 383 28.85 12.46 19.14
C LEU A 383 28.29 11.05 18.88
N HIS A 384 28.76 10.06 19.63
CA HIS A 384 28.26 8.69 19.56
C HIS A 384 26.82 8.59 20.07
N ILE A 385 26.49 9.22 21.19
CA ILE A 385 25.14 9.17 21.79
C ILE A 385 24.12 9.92 20.94
N PHE A 386 24.48 11.09 20.39
CA PHE A 386 23.50 11.96 19.73
C PHE A 386 23.45 11.79 18.22
N CYS A 387 24.56 11.44 17.55
CA CYS A 387 24.60 11.34 16.09
C CYS A 387 24.47 9.91 15.59
N LEU A 388 25.12 8.90 16.22
CA LEU A 388 25.07 7.51 15.72
C LEU A 388 23.65 6.92 15.64
N PRO A 389 22.72 7.17 16.58
CA PRO A 389 21.35 6.65 16.45
C PRO A 389 20.60 7.16 15.22
N LYS A 390 21.06 8.26 14.62
CA LYS A 390 20.49 8.83 13.38
C LYS A 390 20.98 8.11 12.14
N PHE A 391 22.13 7.42 12.24
CA PHE A 391 22.61 6.49 11.24
C PHE A 391 22.06 5.08 11.50
N THR A 392 20.73 4.94 11.51
CA THR A 392 20.03 3.66 11.60
C THR A 392 19.39 3.30 10.25
N GLY A 393 19.24 2.00 9.95
CA GLY A 393 18.61 1.54 8.71
C GLY A 393 19.56 1.40 7.52
N SER A 394 19.10 1.71 6.31
CA SER A 394 19.83 1.47 5.05
C SER A 394 20.82 2.59 4.67
N TYR A 395 21.46 3.22 5.65
CA TYR A 395 22.39 4.34 5.42
C TYR A 395 23.58 3.93 4.55
N TYR A 396 24.05 2.69 4.69
CA TYR A 396 25.16 2.17 3.90
C TYR A 396 24.85 2.26 2.41
N SER A 397 23.72 1.72 1.95
CA SER A 397 23.41 1.71 0.52
C SER A 397 23.07 3.10 0.00
N THR A 398 22.40 3.94 0.79
CA THR A 398 22.16 5.33 0.39
C THR A 398 23.48 6.09 0.20
N LEU A 399 24.40 6.01 1.17
CA LEU A 399 25.70 6.68 1.09
C LEU A 399 26.54 6.14 -0.07
N ASP A 400 26.55 4.82 -0.25
CA ASP A 400 27.32 4.19 -1.32
C ASP A 400 26.90 4.63 -2.73
N ASN A 401 25.67 5.15 -2.87
CA ASN A 401 25.07 5.55 -4.14
C ASN A 401 24.88 7.08 -4.28
N MET A 402 24.85 7.82 -3.17
CA MET A 402 24.52 9.27 -3.14
C MET A 402 25.62 10.12 -2.47
N ASP A 403 26.81 9.57 -2.20
CA ASP A 403 27.88 10.26 -1.46
C ASP A 403 28.20 11.64 -2.03
N LYS A 404 28.30 11.75 -3.35
CA LYS A 404 28.64 13.00 -4.01
C LYS A 404 27.57 14.06 -3.80
N HIS A 405 26.29 13.71 -3.99
CA HIS A 405 25.18 14.64 -3.80
C HIS A 405 25.09 15.10 -2.34
N ILE A 406 25.26 14.18 -1.39
CA ILE A 406 25.24 14.50 0.04
C ILE A 406 26.43 15.42 0.39
N GLY A 407 27.62 15.09 -0.11
CA GLY A 407 28.83 15.88 0.10
C GLY A 407 28.73 17.28 -0.49
N ASP A 408 28.30 17.41 -1.75
CA ASP A 408 28.13 18.69 -2.44
C ASP A 408 27.13 19.59 -1.69
N HIS A 409 25.99 19.04 -1.25
CA HIS A 409 25.00 19.76 -0.43
C HIS A 409 25.60 20.27 0.88
N LEU A 410 26.33 19.42 1.62
CA LEU A 410 26.95 19.82 2.89
C LEU A 410 28.04 20.89 2.70
N VAL A 411 28.83 20.79 1.63
CA VAL A 411 29.85 21.81 1.29
C VAL A 411 29.20 23.14 0.97
N GLU A 412 28.05 23.13 0.27
CA GLU A 412 27.28 24.34 -0.02
C GLU A 412 26.66 24.95 1.23
N VAL A 413 25.94 24.16 2.05
CA VAL A 413 25.27 24.64 3.28
C VAL A 413 26.26 25.19 4.31
N PHE A 414 27.45 24.59 4.41
CA PHE A 414 28.49 25.00 5.38
C PHE A 414 29.69 25.68 4.70
N SER A 415 29.45 26.43 3.62
CA SER A 415 30.52 27.08 2.84
C SER A 415 31.42 27.99 3.67
N ASP A 416 30.85 28.71 4.65
CA ASP A 416 31.57 29.66 5.51
C ASP A 416 32.62 28.97 6.40
N LEU A 417 32.38 27.71 6.75
CA LEU A 417 33.30 26.90 7.56
C LEU A 417 34.49 26.35 6.74
N GLY A 418 34.44 26.49 5.40
CA GLY A 418 35.39 25.85 4.50
C GLY A 418 35.35 24.33 4.64
N LEU A 419 34.14 23.76 4.75
CA LEU A 419 33.92 22.33 4.93
C LEU A 419 34.52 21.55 3.75
N THR A 420 35.26 20.48 4.05
CA THR A 420 35.67 19.51 3.02
C THR A 420 35.06 18.14 3.29
N TRP A 421 34.52 17.54 2.24
CA TRP A 421 33.95 16.20 2.24
C TRP A 421 34.81 15.26 1.39
N LYS A 422 35.21 14.13 1.95
CA LYS A 422 35.94 13.08 1.21
C LYS A 422 35.30 11.73 1.47
N PHE A 423 34.96 11.03 0.39
CA PHE A 423 34.41 9.68 0.42
C PHE A 423 35.40 8.68 -0.18
N SER A 424 35.53 7.50 0.41
CA SER A 424 36.31 6.40 -0.16
C SER A 424 35.74 5.04 0.26
N ARG A 425 35.93 4.03 -0.60
CA ARG A 425 35.52 2.65 -0.35
C ARG A 425 36.76 1.77 -0.17
N ALA A 426 36.82 1.01 0.91
CA ALA A 426 37.87 0.04 1.17
C ALA A 426 37.58 -1.33 0.54
N GLN A 427 38.60 -2.20 0.50
CA GLN A 427 38.51 -3.54 -0.09
C GLN A 427 37.54 -4.47 0.65
N ASP A 428 37.31 -4.23 1.95
CA ASP A 428 36.36 -4.97 2.78
C ASP A 428 34.91 -4.46 2.66
N ASN A 429 34.65 -3.57 1.70
CA ASN A 429 33.40 -2.83 1.53
C ASN A 429 33.05 -1.89 2.70
N SER A 430 34.03 -1.45 3.50
CA SER A 430 33.80 -0.32 4.42
C SER A 430 33.79 0.99 3.65
N LEU A 431 32.87 1.89 3.99
CA LEU A 431 32.87 3.25 3.48
C LEU A 431 33.54 4.16 4.51
N TYR A 432 34.40 5.04 4.03
CA TYR A 432 35.06 6.04 4.86
C TYR A 432 34.68 7.43 4.37
N ILE A 433 34.14 8.23 5.30
CA ILE A 433 33.82 9.63 5.07
C ILE A 433 34.73 10.46 5.97
N SER A 434 35.42 11.45 5.41
CA SER A 434 36.18 12.43 6.18
C SER A 434 35.56 13.80 6.01
N ILE A 435 35.30 14.47 7.14
CA ILE A 435 34.75 15.81 7.25
C ILE A 435 35.78 16.66 7.98
N SER A 436 36.22 17.75 7.34
CA SER A 436 37.14 18.71 7.97
C SER A 436 36.67 20.15 7.78
N PHE A 437 37.15 21.04 8.64
CA PHE A 437 36.82 22.46 8.63
C PHE A 437 38.12 23.27 8.65
N ASN A 438 38.20 24.31 7.82
CA ASN A 438 39.38 25.17 7.73
C ASN A 438 39.24 26.46 8.54
N ASN A 439 38.01 26.92 8.80
CA ASN A 439 37.75 28.28 9.32
C ASN A 439 37.18 28.37 10.74
N VAL A 440 36.92 27.26 11.45
CA VAL A 440 36.28 27.29 12.78
C VAL A 440 37.06 28.17 13.78
N TYR A 441 38.39 28.16 13.73
CA TYR A 441 39.23 29.01 14.57
C TYR A 441 39.42 30.43 14.03
N ASN A 442 39.21 30.67 12.74
CA ASN A 442 39.30 32.00 12.14
C ASN A 442 38.09 32.86 12.52
N ILE A 443 36.90 32.26 12.64
CA ILE A 443 35.68 32.93 13.12
C ILE A 443 35.85 33.45 14.56
N LEU A 444 36.67 32.79 15.39
CA LEU A 444 37.00 33.26 16.74
C LEU A 444 37.92 34.48 16.75
N ASN A 445 38.69 34.72 15.68
CA ASN A 445 39.61 35.87 15.55
C ASN A 445 38.93 37.14 15.01
N GLU A 446 37.68 37.06 14.54
CA GLU A 446 36.88 38.20 14.06
C GLU A 446 36.02 38.85 15.17
N ARG A 447 36.05 38.31 16.39
CA ARG A 447 35.48 38.94 17.60
C ARG A 447 36.57 39.56 18.46
#